data_AF-K2DYN7-F1
#
_entry.id   AF-K2DYN7-F1
#
_cell.length_a   1.000
_cell.length_b   1.000
_cell.length_c   1.000
_cell.angle_alpha   90.00
_cell.angle_beta   90.00
_cell.angle_gamma   90.00
#
_symmetry.space_group_name_H-M   'P 1'
#
loop_
_entity.id
_entity.type
_entity.pdbx_description
1 polymer ?
#
loop_
_entity_poly.entity_id
_entity_poly.type
_entity_poly.pdbx_seq_one_letter_code
_entity_poly.pdbx_strand_id
1 'polypeptide(L)' 'MLTVNADGHGVMGRMHRPEDEKRMVAILASDEYDQWLHAKPGQIKALLRCWPAEDLVAEAAPLVRQQPQEAKQQGLF' A
#
# COMPACT_ATOMS: atom_id res chain seq x y z
N MET A 1 2.77 -0.26 9.18
CA MET A 1 1.40 0.01 8.68
C MET A 1 0.80 -1.30 8.23
N LEU A 2 -0.48 -1.57 8.56
CA LEU A 2 -1.14 -2.81 8.17
C LEU A 2 -1.52 -2.77 6.68
N THR A 3 -1.37 -3.92 6.01
CA THR A 3 -1.65 -4.05 4.59
C THR A 3 -2.56 -5.23 4.31
N VAL A 4 -3.38 -5.08 3.27
CA VAL A 4 -4.24 -6.10 2.69
C VAL A 4 -3.73 -6.45 1.30
N ASN A 5 -4.00 -7.68 0.85
CA ASN A 5 -3.81 -8.04 -0.55
C ASN A 5 -4.74 -7.16 -1.42
N ALA A 6 -4.25 -6.71 -2.57
CA ALA A 6 -4.93 -5.80 -3.49
C ALA A 6 -4.81 -6.26 -4.95
N ASP A 7 -4.67 -7.57 -5.19
CA ASP A 7 -4.60 -8.10 -6.53
C ASP A 7 -5.91 -7.83 -7.29
N GLY A 8 -5.80 -7.45 -8.57
CA GLY A 8 -6.95 -7.04 -9.39
C GLY A 8 -7.51 -5.65 -9.11
N HIS A 9 -6.96 -4.91 -8.13
CA HIS A 9 -7.43 -3.57 -7.80
C HIS A 9 -7.07 -2.54 -8.89
N GLY A 10 -8.05 -1.74 -9.34
CA GLY A 10 -7.92 -0.85 -10.51
C GLY A 10 -6.79 0.20 -10.46
N VAL A 11 -6.44 0.68 -9.25
CA VAL A 11 -5.28 1.57 -9.00
C VAL A 11 -4.02 0.79 -8.66
N MET A 12 -4.02 0.00 -7.58
CA MET A 12 -2.83 -0.71 -7.09
C MET A 12 -2.22 -1.69 -8.10
N GLY A 13 -3.01 -2.27 -9.01
CA GLY A 13 -2.51 -3.11 -10.09
C GLY A 13 -1.53 -2.40 -11.05
N ARG A 14 -1.54 -1.06 -11.07
CA ARG A 14 -0.63 -0.22 -11.86
C ARG A 14 0.68 0.10 -11.14
N MET A 15 0.79 -0.25 -9.86
CA MET A 15 1.98 -0.02 -9.03
C MET A 15 2.81 -1.31 -8.91
N HIS A 16 4.11 -1.18 -8.61
CA HIS A 16 5.07 -2.30 -8.52
C HIS A 16 5.19 -3.10 -9.84
N ARG A 17 6.09 -4.10 -9.90
CA ARG A 17 6.25 -4.92 -11.11
C ARG A 17 5.05 -5.84 -11.31
N PRO A 18 4.68 -6.22 -12.55
CA PRO A 18 3.50 -7.06 -12.82
C PRO A 18 3.42 -8.36 -12.00
N GLU A 19 4.55 -9.00 -11.74
CA GLU A 19 4.69 -10.24 -10.97
C GLU A 19 4.72 -10.06 -9.44
N ASP A 20 4.87 -8.82 -8.96
CA ASP A 20 4.87 -8.52 -7.53
C ASP A 20 3.41 -8.52 -7.00
N GLU A 21 3.18 -9.21 -5.88
CA GLU A 21 1.90 -9.17 -5.14
C GLU A 21 1.50 -7.71 -4.87
N LYS A 22 0.26 -7.36 -5.20
CA LYS A 22 -0.25 -6.03 -4.92
C LYS A 22 -0.70 -5.96 -3.47
N ARG A 23 -0.21 -4.96 -2.75
CA ARG A 23 -0.61 -4.69 -1.38
C ARG A 23 -1.09 -3.26 -1.24
N MET A 24 -2.19 -3.09 -0.51
CA MET A 24 -2.76 -1.79 -0.17
C MET A 24 -2.68 -1.61 1.35
N VAL A 25 -2.44 -0.38 1.80
CA VAL A 25 -2.54 -0.03 3.22
C VAL A 25 -4.01 -0.06 3.64
N ALA A 26 -4.33 -0.59 4.82
CA ALA A 26 -5.72 -0.57 5.29
C ALA A 26 -6.16 0.88 5.53
N ILE A 27 -7.09 1.37 4.70
CA ILE A 27 -7.71 2.70 4.83
C ILE A 27 -9.04 2.53 5.57
N LEU A 28 -9.29 3.41 6.53
CA LEU A 28 -10.51 3.42 7.34
C LEU A 28 -11.36 4.63 6.97
N ALA A 29 -12.68 4.47 6.96
CA ALA A 29 -13.58 5.60 6.94
C ALA A 29 -13.51 6.34 8.28
N SER A 30 -13.81 7.64 8.28
CA SER A 30 -13.67 8.46 9.49
C SER A 30 -14.59 8.04 10.63
N ASP A 31 -15.75 7.45 10.32
CA ASP A 31 -16.70 6.89 11.27
C ASP A 31 -16.28 5.50 11.81
N GLU A 32 -15.28 4.85 11.21
CA GLU A 32 -14.75 3.56 11.66
C GLU A 32 -13.59 3.69 12.65
N TYR A 33 -13.12 4.90 12.95
CA TYR A 33 -11.93 5.12 13.80
C TYR A 33 -12.13 4.61 15.23
N ASP A 34 -13.28 4.91 15.84
CA ASP A 34 -13.59 4.40 17.18
C ASP A 34 -13.72 2.88 17.18
N GLN A 35 -14.35 2.32 16.15
CA GLN A 35 -14.44 0.87 15.98
C GLN A 35 -13.05 0.25 15.87
N TRP A 36 -12.14 0.84 15.11
CA TRP A 36 -10.77 0.39 14.95
C TRP A 36 -9.99 0.37 16.28
N LEU A 37 -10.06 1.46 17.05
CA LEU A 37 -9.32 1.61 18.31
C LEU A 37 -9.81 0.66 19.41
N HIS A 38 -11.07 0.22 19.34
CA HIS A 38 -11.70 -0.63 20.36
C HIS A 38 -12.05 -2.05 19.87
N ALA A 39 -11.74 -2.39 18.62
CA ALA A 39 -12.10 -3.68 18.04
C ALA A 39 -11.42 -4.84 18.78
N LYS A 40 -12.20 -5.89 19.05
CA LYS A 40 -11.66 -7.18 19.45
C LYS A 40 -11.09 -7.91 18.23
N PRO A 41 -10.17 -8.88 18.39
CA PRO A 41 -9.53 -9.57 17.26
C PRO A 41 -10.50 -10.14 16.21
N GLY A 42 -11.70 -10.56 16.60
CA GLY A 42 -12.73 -11.06 15.67
C GLY A 42 -13.40 -9.98 14.81
N GLN A 43 -13.36 -8.71 15.23
CA GLN A 43 -14.03 -7.58 14.57
C GLN A 43 -13.12 -6.86 13.58
N ILE A 44 -11.79 -6.91 13.80
CA ILE A 44 -10.78 -6.24 12.97
C ILE A 44 -10.83 -6.68 11.50
N LYS A 45 -11.18 -7.95 11.23
CA LYS A 45 -11.21 -8.48 9.85
C LYS A 45 -12.13 -7.69 8.91
N ALA A 46 -13.23 -7.12 9.42
CA ALA A 46 -14.14 -6.30 8.61
C ALA A 46 -13.55 -4.94 8.21
N LEU A 47 -12.57 -4.44 8.98
CA LEU A 47 -11.86 -3.18 8.75
C LEU A 47 -10.63 -3.37 7.85
N LEU A 48 -10.11 -4.60 7.74
CA LEU A 48 -8.98 -4.95 6.87
C LEU A 48 -9.46 -5.33 5.48
N ARG A 49 -9.85 -4.33 4.68
CA ARG A 49 -10.34 -4.49 3.30
C ARG A 49 -9.62 -3.57 2.33
N CYS A 50 -9.68 -3.87 1.03
CA CYS A 50 -9.30 -2.91 0.01
C CYS A 50 -10.29 -1.75 -0.01
N TRP A 51 -9.76 -0.53 -0.06
CA TRP A 51 -10.55 0.65 -0.34
C TRP A 51 -11.01 0.63 -1.81
N PRO A 52 -12.23 1.09 -2.14
CA PRO A 52 -12.71 1.11 -3.52
C PRO A 52 -11.82 1.96 -4.44
N ALA A 53 -11.62 1.50 -5.67
CA ALA A 53 -10.71 2.17 -6.62
C ALA A 53 -11.29 3.49 -7.12
N GLU A 54 -12.62 3.55 -7.24
CA GLU A 54 -13.42 4.72 -7.61
C GLU A 54 -13.30 5.89 -6.62
N ASP A 55 -12.99 5.58 -5.36
CA ASP A 55 -12.81 6.57 -4.29
C ASP A 55 -11.34 7.02 -4.14
N LEU A 56 -10.47 6.60 -5.07
CA LEU A 56 -9.05 6.95 -5.08
C LEU A 56 -8.69 7.76 -6.32
N VAL A 57 -8.00 8.87 -6.10
CA VAL A 57 -7.33 9.62 -7.16
C VAL A 57 -5.84 9.28 -7.13
N ALA A 58 -5.31 8.83 -8.26
CA ALA A 58 -3.90 8.49 -8.41
C ALA A 58 -3.25 9.39 -9.46
N GLU A 59 -2.10 9.96 -9.11
CA GLU A 59 -1.30 10.82 -9.98
C GLU A 59 0.11 10.25 -10.13
N ALA A 60 0.78 10.57 -11.24
CA ALA A 60 2.15 10.16 -11.45
C ALA A 60 3.05 10.82 -10.40
N ALA A 61 3.87 10.01 -9.72
CA ALA A 61 4.85 10.55 -8.77
C ALA A 61 5.79 11.54 -9.48
N PRO A 62 6.19 12.64 -8.83
CA PRO A 62 7.13 13.58 -9.40
C PRO A 62 8.44 12.86 -9.73
N LEU A 63 9.04 13.22 -10.87
CA LEU A 63 10.34 12.69 -11.26
C LEU A 63 11.40 13.15 -10.25
N VAL A 64 11.76 12.25 -9.33
CA VAL A 64 12.96 12.42 -8.54
C VAL A 64 14.13 12.11 -9.47
N ARG A 65 14.96 13.12 -9.76
CA ARG A 65 16.30 12.86 -10.32
C ARG A 65 17.05 12.03 -9.28
N GLN A 66 17.09 10.72 -9.48
CA GLN A 66 17.99 9.87 -8.71
C GLN A 66 19.41 10.29 -9.09
N GLN A 67 20.15 10.88 -8.14
CA GLN A 67 21.59 10.95 -8.29
C GLN A 67 22.10 9.50 -8.47
N PRO A 68 23.04 9.25 -9.39
CA PRO A 68 23.58 7.92 -9.58
C PRO A 68 24.02 7.38 -8.22
N GLN A 69 23.41 6.28 -7.78
CA GLN A 69 23.85 5.59 -6.58
C GLN A 69 25.27 5.10 -6.89
N GLU A 70 26.28 5.77 -6.32
CA GLU A 70 27.67 5.33 -6.42
C GLU A 70 27.70 3.85 -6.07
N ALA A 71 28.09 3.04 -7.05
CA ALA A 71 28.23 1.61 -6.88
C ALA A 71 29.12 1.40 -5.66
N LYS A 72 28.56 0.86 -4.57
CA LYS A 72 29.35 0.33 -3.47
C LYS A 72 30.20 -0.78 -4.08
N GLN A 73 31.41 -0.44 -4.52
CA GLN A 73 32.47 -1.38 -4.79
C GLN A 73 32.74 -2.07 -3.44
N GLN A 74 32.16 -3.25 -3.31
CA GLN A 74 32.57 -4.22 -2.32
C GLN A 74 34.01 -4.58 -2.69
N GLY A 75 34.96 -3.95 -2.02
CA GLY A 75 36.33 -4.45 -1.94
C GLY A 75 36.27 -5.76 -1.18
N LEU A 76 36.31 -6.86 -1.93
CA LEU A 76 36.70 -8.17 -1.41
C LEU A 76 38.06 -8.02 -0.72
N PHE A 77 38.13 -8.42 0.54
CA PHE A 77 39.19 -9.32 0.94
C PHE A 77 38.77 -10.74 0.54
#